data_AF-A0A414S039-F1
#
_entry.id   AF-A0A414S039-F1
#
_cell.length_a   1.000
_cell.length_b   1.000
_cell.length_c   1.000
_cell.angle_alpha   90.00
_cell.angle_beta   90.00
_cell.angle_gamma   90.00
#
_symmetry.space_group_name_H-M   'P 1'
#
loop_
_entity.id
_entity.type
_entity.pdbx_description
1 polymer ?
#
loop_
_entity_poly.entity_id
_entity_poly.type
_entity_poly.pdbx_seq_one_letter_code
_entity_poly.pdbx_strand_id
1 'polypeptide(L)'
;MNFTIAFIAIIMMYKRLGIFSYLKYTIGQYLPMVLIPGIALLIFCVITLYYEPETKLTKSELISFYGSFLAFVGAFCLGYFIYKRNEKNRFDEKIAKCKLLLNVLETTDQVMLRVSRYHFKPAFINYDPNWINYYYEYEALVKRADIDLKHTLSLHFNTVDKMNVAMADKDYELAGRIFEDYVWRENYSVKRYNSLEAKMCLISASHMYEYGYRKARMSWLDDPKVKKTVAEYSKAYYPIVETYIWNIMMKKNIRFMDNPDLDIEITDWLLKNDEFKKIAKFPDDKRIVCKIVHECFLMIGRKSERLSYCWSEFTVK
;
A
#
# COMPACT_ATOMS: atom_id res chain seq x y z
N MET A 1 -31.97 -25.93 31.86
CA MET A 1 -30.52 -26.19 32.07
C MET A 1 -29.84 -26.84 30.86
N ASN A 2 -30.48 -27.80 30.16
CA ASN A 2 -29.86 -28.50 29.01
C ASN A 2 -29.73 -27.66 27.73
N PHE A 3 -30.62 -26.69 27.49
CA PHE A 3 -30.58 -25.85 26.28
C PHE A 3 -29.43 -24.86 26.30
N THR A 4 -29.12 -24.27 27.46
CA THR A 4 -28.04 -23.31 27.66
C THR A 4 -26.67 -23.96 27.49
N ILE A 5 -26.52 -25.19 27.98
CA ILE A 5 -25.28 -25.98 27.85
C ILE A 5 -25.06 -26.40 26.40
N ALA A 6 -26.12 -26.84 25.69
CA ALA A 6 -26.05 -27.15 24.27
C ALA A 6 -25.70 -25.91 23.43
N PHE A 7 -26.28 -24.75 23.73
CA PHE A 7 -26.01 -23.49 23.04
C PHE A 7 -24.56 -23.02 23.24
N ILE A 8 -24.03 -23.12 24.47
CA ILE A 8 -22.63 -22.80 24.79
C ILE A 8 -21.67 -23.79 24.10
N ALA A 9 -22.00 -25.09 24.07
CA ALA A 9 -21.20 -26.11 23.39
C ALA A 9 -21.14 -25.86 21.87
N ILE A 10 -22.26 -25.48 21.26
CA ILE A 10 -22.35 -25.11 19.84
C ILE A 10 -21.50 -23.85 19.55
N ILE A 11 -21.59 -22.80 20.38
CA ILE A 11 -20.77 -21.59 20.25
C ILE A 11 -19.27 -21.90 20.39
N MET A 12 -18.88 -22.76 21.33
CA MET A 12 -17.48 -23.16 21.49
C MET A 12 -16.98 -24.01 20.32
N MET A 13 -17.82 -24.87 19.76
CA MET A 13 -17.50 -25.69 18.59
C MET A 13 -17.31 -24.81 17.33
N TYR A 14 -18.20 -23.85 17.10
CA TYR A 14 -18.05 -22.87 16.00
C TYR A 14 -16.85 -21.94 16.18
N LYS A 15 -16.48 -21.59 17.42
CA LYS A 15 -15.28 -20.78 17.73
C LYS A 15 -13.98 -21.52 17.42
N ARG A 16 -13.94 -22.83 17.65
CA ARG A 16 -12.79 -23.70 17.38
C ARG A 16 -12.58 -23.99 15.88
N LEU A 17 -13.65 -23.97 15.08
CA LEU A 17 -13.62 -24.24 13.64
C LEU A 17 -13.30 -23.02 12.76
N GLY A 18 -13.08 -21.83 13.34
CA GLY A 18 -12.76 -20.60 12.57
C GLY A 18 -13.92 -20.03 11.74
N ILE A 19 -15.07 -20.72 11.68
CA ILE A 19 -16.29 -20.35 10.94
C ILE A 19 -16.84 -18.99 11.42
N PHE A 20 -16.66 -18.63 12.69
CA PHE A 20 -17.02 -17.30 13.19
C PHE A 20 -16.30 -16.16 12.47
N SER A 21 -15.10 -16.34 11.93
CA SER A 21 -14.41 -15.25 11.23
C SER A 21 -15.09 -14.90 9.90
N TYR A 22 -15.57 -15.93 9.18
CA TYR A 22 -16.30 -15.82 7.93
C TYR A 22 -17.78 -15.43 8.17
N LEU A 23 -18.47 -16.11 9.10
CA LEU A 23 -19.82 -15.75 9.53
C LEU A 23 -19.87 -14.33 10.14
N LYS A 24 -18.88 -13.87 10.89
CA LYS A 24 -18.86 -12.50 11.45
C LYS A 24 -18.74 -11.42 10.38
N TYR A 25 -18.13 -11.73 9.23
CA TYR A 25 -18.09 -10.81 8.09
C TYR A 25 -19.42 -10.81 7.34
N THR A 26 -19.96 -11.99 7.00
CA THR A 26 -21.20 -12.12 6.22
C THR A 26 -22.46 -11.79 7.04
N ILE A 27 -22.58 -12.32 8.26
CA ILE A 27 -23.70 -12.03 9.19
C ILE A 27 -23.54 -10.66 9.85
N GLY A 28 -22.31 -10.21 10.14
CA GLY A 28 -22.08 -8.89 10.74
C GLY A 28 -22.59 -7.75 9.85
N GLN A 29 -22.57 -7.91 8.53
CA GLN A 29 -23.12 -6.93 7.59
C GLN A 29 -24.65 -6.85 7.60
N TYR A 30 -25.36 -7.93 7.93
CA TYR A 30 -26.83 -7.96 8.03
C TYR A 30 -27.34 -7.87 9.47
N LEU A 31 -26.43 -7.85 10.46
CA LEU A 31 -26.74 -7.72 11.87
C LEU A 31 -27.66 -6.53 12.20
N PRO A 32 -27.53 -5.34 11.57
CA PRO A 32 -28.46 -4.23 11.78
C PRO A 32 -29.90 -4.54 11.35
N MET A 33 -30.12 -5.38 10.32
CA MET A 33 -31.45 -5.83 9.90
C MET A 33 -32.16 -6.69 10.95
N VAL A 34 -31.42 -7.25 11.91
CA VAL A 34 -31.98 -8.06 13.01
C VAL A 34 -32.02 -7.27 14.31
N LEU A 35 -30.93 -6.55 14.63
CA LEU A 35 -30.81 -5.80 15.89
C LEU A 35 -31.78 -4.63 15.98
N ILE A 36 -31.93 -3.83 14.93
CA ILE A 36 -32.77 -2.62 14.99
C ILE A 36 -34.26 -2.97 15.12
N PRO A 37 -34.80 -3.92 14.32
CA PRO A 37 -36.13 -4.48 14.57
C PRO A 37 -36.28 -5.11 15.95
N GLY A 38 -35.27 -5.85 16.42
CA GLY A 38 -35.29 -6.46 17.75
C GLY A 38 -35.34 -5.44 18.89
N ILE A 39 -34.60 -4.33 18.79
CA ILE A 39 -34.63 -3.23 19.74
C ILE A 39 -35.99 -2.53 19.73
N ALA A 40 -36.56 -2.26 18.54
CA ALA A 40 -37.88 -1.66 18.41
C ALA A 40 -38.98 -2.52 19.07
N LEU A 41 -38.90 -3.84 18.90
CA LEU A 41 -39.81 -4.80 19.55
C LEU A 41 -39.60 -4.85 21.07
N LEU A 42 -38.35 -4.79 21.53
CA LEU A 42 -38.02 -4.79 22.96
C LEU A 42 -38.52 -3.52 23.66
N ILE A 43 -38.36 -2.34 23.02
CA ILE A 43 -38.90 -1.06 23.52
C ILE A 43 -40.41 -1.15 23.70
N PHE A 44 -41.13 -1.72 22.72
CA PHE A 44 -42.57 -1.95 22.84
C PHE A 44 -42.89 -2.88 24.01
N CYS A 45 -42.23 -4.03 24.13
CA CYS A 45 -42.45 -4.96 25.26
C CYS A 45 -42.17 -4.31 26.63
N VAL A 46 -41.17 -3.45 26.73
CA VAL A 46 -40.85 -2.73 27.99
C VAL A 46 -41.93 -1.69 28.30
N ILE A 47 -42.39 -0.93 27.31
CA ILE A 47 -43.47 0.06 27.48
C ILE A 47 -44.76 -0.66 27.94
N THR A 48 -45.12 -1.78 27.30
CA THR A 48 -46.29 -2.57 27.72
C THR A 48 -46.12 -3.11 29.13
N LEU A 49 -44.96 -3.69 29.49
CA LEU A 49 -44.76 -4.26 30.83
C LEU A 49 -44.68 -3.21 31.97
N TYR A 50 -44.20 -2.00 31.70
CA TYR A 50 -44.02 -0.95 32.72
C TYR A 50 -45.20 0.03 32.86
N TYR A 51 -45.96 0.31 31.79
CA TYR A 51 -47.05 1.28 31.81
C TYR A 51 -48.47 0.66 31.89
N GLU A 52 -48.60 -0.68 31.85
CA GLU A 52 -49.91 -1.37 31.89
C GLU A 52 -50.63 -1.52 33.26
N PRO A 53 -50.17 -1.07 34.45
CA PRO A 53 -50.99 -1.26 35.65
C PRO A 53 -52.38 -0.59 35.57
N GLU A 54 -52.57 0.46 34.76
CA GLU A 54 -53.80 1.29 34.82
C GLU A 54 -54.63 1.34 33.53
N THR A 55 -54.08 1.03 32.35
CA THR A 55 -54.82 1.03 31.07
C THR A 55 -54.61 -0.28 30.32
N LYS A 56 -55.65 -1.12 30.21
CA LYS A 56 -55.62 -2.36 29.43
C LYS A 56 -55.56 -2.03 27.94
N LEU A 57 -54.48 -2.41 27.27
CA LEU A 57 -54.35 -2.34 25.82
C LEU A 57 -55.49 -3.11 25.13
N THR A 58 -56.13 -2.47 24.15
CA THR A 58 -57.17 -3.11 23.35
C THR A 58 -56.57 -3.97 22.24
N LYS A 59 -57.31 -5.00 21.81
CA LYS A 59 -56.91 -5.85 20.68
C LYS A 59 -56.63 -5.04 19.41
N SER A 60 -57.34 -3.94 19.20
CA SER A 60 -57.17 -3.05 18.05
C SER A 60 -55.83 -2.33 18.07
N GLU A 61 -55.39 -1.84 19.23
CA GLU A 61 -54.09 -1.16 19.40
C GLU A 61 -52.92 -2.13 19.20
N LEU A 62 -53.04 -3.37 19.68
CA LEU A 62 -52.07 -4.45 19.42
C LEU A 62 -51.95 -4.73 17.93
N ILE A 63 -53.07 -4.90 17.22
CA ILE A 63 -53.09 -5.16 15.77
C ILE A 63 -52.50 -3.96 15.00
N SER A 64 -52.83 -2.73 15.40
CA SER A 64 -52.29 -1.49 14.82
C SER A 64 -50.77 -1.39 15.02
N PHE A 65 -50.27 -1.74 16.21
CA PHE A 65 -48.85 -1.82 16.48
C PHE A 65 -48.16 -2.87 15.61
N TYR A 66 -48.68 -4.10 15.53
CA TYR A 66 -48.09 -5.14 14.68
C TYR A 66 -48.06 -4.74 13.21
N GLY A 67 -49.12 -4.09 12.71
CA GLY A 67 -49.15 -3.52 11.35
C GLY A 67 -48.08 -2.46 11.14
N SER A 68 -47.96 -1.51 12.07
CA SER A 68 -46.96 -0.43 12.03
C SER A 68 -45.53 -0.97 12.16
N PHE A 69 -45.33 -1.96 13.02
CA PHE A 69 -44.05 -2.63 13.22
C PHE A 69 -43.62 -3.41 11.97
N LEU A 70 -44.53 -4.18 11.37
CA LEU A 70 -44.25 -4.89 10.12
C LEU A 70 -43.91 -3.93 8.98
N ALA A 71 -44.63 -2.80 8.88
CA ALA A 71 -44.34 -1.75 7.90
C ALA A 71 -42.95 -1.13 8.15
N PHE A 72 -42.61 -0.84 9.41
CA PHE A 72 -41.27 -0.36 9.81
C PHE A 72 -40.17 -1.36 9.45
N VAL A 73 -40.32 -2.64 9.80
CA VAL A 73 -39.34 -3.69 9.49
C VAL A 73 -39.16 -3.82 7.99
N GLY A 74 -40.25 -3.84 7.22
CA GLY A 74 -40.20 -3.88 5.76
C GLY A 74 -39.43 -2.70 5.16
N ALA A 75 -39.78 -1.47 5.56
CA ALA A 75 -39.13 -0.26 5.07
C ALA A 75 -37.64 -0.18 5.48
N PHE A 76 -37.34 -0.51 6.74
CA PHE A 76 -35.97 -0.49 7.27
C PHE A 76 -35.08 -1.53 6.58
N CYS A 77 -35.53 -2.79 6.48
CA CYS A 77 -34.77 -3.85 5.84
C CYS A 77 -34.53 -3.57 4.35
N LEU A 78 -35.54 -3.07 3.63
CA LEU A 78 -35.41 -2.68 2.22
C LEU A 78 -34.43 -1.50 2.06
N GLY A 79 -34.59 -0.45 2.86
CA GLY A 79 -33.70 0.72 2.84
C GLY A 79 -32.24 0.35 3.15
N TYR A 80 -32.02 -0.49 4.17
CA TYR A 80 -30.69 -0.96 4.55
C TYR A 80 -30.08 -1.89 3.49
N PHE A 81 -30.90 -2.74 2.83
CA PHE A 81 -30.45 -3.57 1.72
C PHE A 81 -29.98 -2.71 0.53
N ILE A 82 -30.77 -1.71 0.13
CA ILE A 82 -30.41 -0.77 -0.94
C ILE A 82 -29.13 -0.01 -0.58
N TYR A 83 -29.03 0.48 0.67
CA TYR A 83 -27.83 1.13 1.17
C TYR A 83 -26.59 0.22 1.03
N LYS A 84 -26.67 -1.03 1.47
CA LYS A 84 -25.56 -2.00 1.37
C LYS A 84 -25.20 -2.33 -0.06
N ARG A 85 -26.19 -2.47 -0.94
CA ARG A 85 -25.96 -2.68 -2.38
C ARG A 85 -25.26 -1.49 -3.03
N ASN A 86 -25.68 -0.27 -2.71
CA ASN A 86 -25.03 0.95 -3.20
C ASN A 86 -23.61 1.09 -2.66
N GLU A 87 -23.38 0.75 -1.39
CA GLU A 87 -22.04 0.71 -0.80
C GLU A 87 -21.13 -0.27 -1.56
N LYS A 88 -21.62 -1.49 -1.83
CA LYS A 88 -20.89 -2.48 -2.62
C LYS A 88 -20.59 -1.97 -4.04
N ASN A 89 -21.57 -1.41 -4.74
CA ASN A 89 -21.36 -0.87 -6.09
C ASN A 89 -20.26 0.21 -6.11
N ARG A 90 -20.24 1.12 -5.13
CA ARG A 90 -19.18 2.14 -5.00
C ARG A 90 -17.80 1.53 -4.76
N PHE A 91 -17.72 0.45 -3.99
CA PHE A 91 -16.47 -0.28 -3.79
C PHE A 91 -16.01 -0.97 -5.07
N ASP A 92 -16.92 -1.64 -5.77
CA ASP A 92 -16.63 -2.32 -7.03
C ASP A 92 -16.14 -1.32 -8.11
N GLU A 93 -16.73 -0.13 -8.17
CA GLU A 93 -16.27 0.98 -9.03
C GLU A 93 -14.84 1.41 -8.69
N LYS A 94 -14.53 1.62 -7.41
CA LYS A 94 -13.17 1.99 -6.96
C LYS A 94 -12.15 0.90 -7.29
N ILE A 95 -12.50 -0.36 -7.07
CA ILE A 95 -11.64 -1.50 -7.41
C ILE A 95 -11.41 -1.56 -8.92
N ALA A 96 -12.44 -1.30 -9.74
CA ALA A 96 -12.28 -1.22 -11.19
C ALA A 96 -11.29 -0.11 -11.59
N LYS A 97 -11.34 1.06 -10.95
CA LYS A 97 -10.37 2.14 -11.18
C LYS A 97 -8.95 1.75 -10.76
N CYS A 98 -8.77 1.07 -9.63
CA CYS A 98 -7.47 0.49 -9.25
C CYS A 98 -6.93 -0.49 -10.28
N LYS A 99 -7.79 -1.35 -10.83
CA LYS A 99 -7.43 -2.32 -11.89
C LYS A 99 -7.08 -1.63 -13.20
N LEU A 100 -7.77 -0.54 -13.56
CA LEU A 100 -7.41 0.29 -14.71
C LEU A 100 -6.01 0.90 -14.52
N LEU A 101 -5.71 1.45 -13.35
CA LEU A 101 -4.38 1.98 -13.05
C LEU A 101 -3.30 0.91 -13.20
N LEU A 102 -3.53 -0.28 -12.62
CA LEU A 102 -2.60 -1.40 -12.74
C LEU A 102 -2.37 -1.81 -14.19
N ASN A 103 -3.44 -1.93 -14.97
CA ASN A 103 -3.36 -2.26 -16.40
C ASN A 103 -2.58 -1.19 -17.19
N VAL A 104 -2.78 0.08 -16.89
CA VAL A 104 -2.01 1.18 -17.51
C VAL A 104 -0.52 1.05 -17.18
N LEU A 105 -0.16 0.75 -15.93
CA LEU A 105 1.24 0.54 -15.53
C LEU A 105 1.87 -0.68 -16.23
N GLU A 106 1.14 -1.79 -16.32
CA GLU A 106 1.64 -3.02 -16.95
C GLU A 106 1.80 -2.87 -18.46
N THR A 107 0.84 -2.25 -19.13
CA THR A 107 0.89 -2.02 -20.58
C THR A 107 2.03 -1.07 -20.94
N THR A 108 2.18 0.04 -20.23
CA THR A 108 3.29 0.97 -20.46
C THR A 108 4.65 0.32 -20.20
N ASP A 109 4.82 -0.43 -19.11
CA ASP A 109 6.07 -1.17 -18.84
C ASP A 109 6.42 -2.16 -19.94
N GLN A 110 5.44 -2.92 -20.43
CA GLN A 110 5.67 -3.87 -21.52
C GLN A 110 6.12 -3.17 -22.80
N VAL A 111 5.52 -2.02 -23.13
CA VAL A 111 5.93 -1.26 -24.32
C VAL A 111 7.32 -0.65 -24.12
N MET A 112 7.61 -0.06 -22.96
CA MET A 112 8.95 0.48 -22.65
C MET A 112 10.04 -0.60 -22.77
N LEU A 113 9.77 -1.79 -22.22
CA LEU A 113 10.66 -2.94 -22.35
C LEU A 113 10.86 -3.37 -23.81
N ARG A 114 9.79 -3.39 -24.61
CA ARG A 114 9.85 -3.71 -26.04
C ARG A 114 10.69 -2.71 -26.83
N VAL A 115 10.57 -1.42 -26.52
CA VAL A 115 11.40 -0.38 -27.12
C VAL A 115 12.87 -0.59 -26.78
N SER A 116 13.19 -0.79 -25.49
CA SER A 116 14.58 -0.95 -25.02
C SER A 116 15.25 -2.23 -25.54
N ARG A 117 14.59 -3.40 -25.42
CA ARG A 117 15.26 -4.70 -25.60
C ARG A 117 14.88 -5.48 -26.86
N TYR A 118 13.78 -5.11 -27.51
CA TYR A 118 13.22 -5.89 -28.61
C TYR A 118 13.11 -5.10 -29.92
N HIS A 119 13.81 -3.96 -30.01
CA HIS A 119 13.84 -3.08 -31.18
C HIS A 119 12.45 -2.67 -31.69
N PHE A 120 11.45 -2.63 -30.81
CA PHE A 120 10.12 -2.17 -31.15
C PHE A 120 10.14 -0.65 -31.32
N LYS A 121 9.60 -0.15 -32.44
CA LYS A 121 9.63 1.28 -32.80
C LYS A 121 8.21 1.85 -32.93
N PRO A 122 7.47 1.99 -31.83
CA PRO A 122 6.17 2.63 -31.86
C PRO A 122 6.34 4.13 -32.15
N ALA A 123 5.28 4.78 -32.66
CA ALA A 123 5.27 6.24 -32.79
C ALA A 123 5.30 6.92 -31.41
N PHE A 124 4.57 6.38 -30.43
CA PHE A 124 4.55 6.80 -29.03
C PHE A 124 3.97 5.68 -28.15
N ILE A 125 4.27 5.69 -26.86
CA ILE A 125 3.62 4.88 -25.84
C ILE A 125 2.36 5.61 -25.39
N ASN A 126 1.20 5.08 -25.79
CA ASN A 126 -0.09 5.63 -25.40
C ASN A 126 -0.49 5.16 -24.00
N TYR A 127 -0.96 6.07 -23.15
CA TYR A 127 -1.53 5.77 -21.85
C TYR A 127 -2.56 6.82 -21.46
N ASP A 128 -3.46 6.48 -20.54
CA ASP A 128 -4.48 7.42 -20.08
C ASP A 128 -3.87 8.49 -19.14
N PRO A 129 -3.88 9.78 -19.51
CA PRO A 129 -3.32 10.84 -18.67
C PRO A 129 -4.09 11.04 -17.36
N ASN A 130 -5.31 10.50 -17.25
CA ASN A 130 -6.12 10.56 -16.03
C ASN A 130 -5.70 9.51 -14.98
N TRP A 131 -4.55 8.85 -15.14
CA TRP A 131 -4.04 7.87 -14.18
C TRP A 131 -4.02 8.39 -12.73
N ILE A 132 -3.81 9.71 -12.55
CA ILE A 132 -3.79 10.33 -11.22
C ILE A 132 -5.16 10.28 -10.54
N ASN A 133 -6.26 10.35 -11.30
CA ASN A 133 -7.61 10.18 -10.78
C ASN A 133 -7.84 8.73 -10.34
N TYR A 134 -7.29 7.76 -11.09
CA TYR A 134 -7.34 6.35 -10.67
C TYR A 134 -6.57 6.11 -9.38
N TYR A 135 -5.46 6.82 -9.18
CA TYR A 135 -4.73 6.79 -7.93
C TYR A 135 -5.52 7.40 -6.76
N TYR A 136 -6.25 8.51 -6.98
CA TYR A 136 -7.11 9.07 -5.92
C TYR A 136 -8.26 8.13 -5.53
N GLU A 137 -8.82 7.38 -6.49
CA GLU A 137 -9.79 6.33 -6.16
C GLU A 137 -9.17 5.19 -5.36
N TYR A 138 -7.90 4.84 -5.62
CA TYR A 138 -7.13 3.94 -4.77
C TYR A 138 -6.97 4.48 -3.35
N GLU A 139 -6.57 5.75 -3.17
CA GLU A 139 -6.45 6.36 -1.83
C GLU A 139 -7.80 6.36 -1.09
N ALA A 140 -8.88 6.65 -1.80
CA ALA A 140 -10.24 6.61 -1.28
C ALA A 140 -10.70 5.18 -0.95
N LEU A 141 -10.14 4.15 -1.60
CA LEU A 141 -10.37 2.75 -1.32
C LEU A 141 -9.60 2.31 -0.06
N VAL A 142 -8.32 2.65 0.07
CA VAL A 142 -7.49 2.27 1.23
C VAL A 142 -7.67 3.19 2.44
N LYS A 143 -8.40 4.31 2.28
CA LYS A 143 -8.68 5.33 3.31
C LYS A 143 -7.41 5.90 3.94
N ARG A 144 -6.35 6.04 3.14
CA ARG A 144 -5.04 6.54 3.58
C ARG A 144 -4.34 7.19 2.39
N ALA A 145 -3.74 8.36 2.64
CA ALA A 145 -2.83 8.98 1.69
C ALA A 145 -1.47 8.29 1.70
N ASP A 146 -0.88 8.04 0.52
CA ASP A 146 0.46 7.47 0.40
C ASP A 146 1.31 8.23 -0.62
N ILE A 147 1.86 9.36 -0.17
CA ILE A 147 2.66 10.29 -0.98
C ILE A 147 3.86 9.58 -1.65
N ASP A 148 4.49 8.64 -0.96
CA ASP A 148 5.62 7.89 -1.51
C ASP A 148 5.20 7.02 -2.69
N LEU A 149 4.05 6.33 -2.56
CA LEU A 149 3.49 5.53 -3.64
C LEU A 149 3.12 6.42 -4.84
N LYS A 150 2.47 7.57 -4.58
CA LYS A 150 2.14 8.54 -5.63
C LYS A 150 3.38 9.00 -6.38
N HIS A 151 4.45 9.30 -5.64
CA HIS A 151 5.71 9.75 -6.22
C HIS A 151 6.37 8.66 -7.07
N THR A 152 6.36 7.40 -6.64
CA THR A 152 6.86 6.26 -7.44
C THR A 152 6.06 6.10 -8.73
N LEU A 153 4.73 6.18 -8.68
CA LEU A 153 3.88 6.13 -9.89
C LEU A 153 4.13 7.33 -10.81
N SER A 154 4.30 8.53 -10.25
CA SER A 154 4.61 9.73 -11.03
C SER A 154 5.95 9.60 -11.76
N LEU A 155 6.96 9.01 -11.10
CA LEU A 155 8.26 8.75 -11.74
C LEU A 155 8.11 7.83 -12.94
N HIS A 156 7.33 6.75 -12.82
CA HIS A 156 7.04 5.84 -13.93
C HIS A 156 6.46 6.58 -15.14
N PHE A 157 5.40 7.36 -14.96
CA PHE A 157 4.78 8.10 -16.07
C PHE A 157 5.68 9.19 -16.63
N ASN A 158 6.45 9.88 -15.79
CA ASN A 158 7.46 10.83 -16.26
C ASN A 158 8.55 10.14 -17.09
N THR A 159 8.92 8.89 -16.78
CA THR A 159 9.84 8.10 -17.61
C THR A 159 9.21 7.77 -18.96
N VAL A 160 7.94 7.36 -18.98
CA VAL A 160 7.18 7.15 -20.24
C VAL A 160 7.17 8.43 -21.08
N ASP A 161 6.93 9.59 -20.49
CA ASP A 161 6.91 10.87 -21.19
C ASP A 161 8.29 11.23 -21.76
N LYS A 162 9.36 11.03 -21.00
CA LYS A 162 10.74 11.22 -21.49
C LYS A 162 11.07 10.31 -22.66
N MET A 163 10.64 9.04 -22.61
CA MET A 163 10.78 8.13 -23.75
C MET A 163 9.98 8.59 -24.96
N ASN A 164 8.74 9.07 -24.75
CA ASN A 164 7.91 9.62 -25.82
C ASN A 164 8.56 10.81 -26.51
N VAL A 165 9.20 11.71 -25.76
CA VAL A 165 9.98 12.82 -26.33
C VAL A 165 11.12 12.30 -27.22
N ALA A 166 11.93 11.35 -26.72
CA ALA A 166 13.02 10.78 -27.51
C ALA A 166 12.53 10.05 -28.78
N MET A 167 11.40 9.33 -28.69
CA MET A 167 10.79 8.66 -29.84
C MET A 167 10.22 9.64 -30.87
N ALA A 168 9.69 10.79 -30.44
CA ALA A 168 9.23 11.84 -31.34
C ALA A 168 10.39 12.39 -32.21
N ASP A 169 11.59 12.46 -31.63
CA ASP A 169 12.84 12.81 -32.31
C ASP A 169 13.45 11.64 -33.11
N LYS A 170 12.77 10.48 -33.15
CA LYS A 170 13.21 9.21 -33.75
C LYS A 170 14.48 8.61 -33.11
N ASP A 171 14.85 9.07 -31.91
CA ASP A 171 15.98 8.55 -31.14
C ASP A 171 15.52 7.39 -30.22
N TYR A 172 15.32 6.23 -30.83
CA TYR A 172 14.92 5.01 -30.11
C TYR A 172 16.04 4.45 -29.22
N GLU A 173 17.30 4.77 -29.51
CA GLU A 173 18.42 4.35 -28.65
C GLU A 173 18.40 5.12 -27.34
N LEU A 174 18.19 6.44 -27.39
CA LEU A 174 18.00 7.25 -26.21
C LEU A 174 16.76 6.82 -25.43
N ALA A 175 15.64 6.55 -26.10
CA ALA A 175 14.44 6.03 -25.45
C ALA A 175 14.73 4.71 -24.71
N GLY A 176 15.47 3.79 -25.33
CA GLY A 176 15.91 2.54 -24.70
C GLY A 176 16.79 2.78 -23.47
N ARG A 177 17.80 3.67 -23.58
CA ARG A 177 18.69 4.03 -22.46
C ARG A 177 17.94 4.68 -21.29
N ILE A 178 16.92 5.49 -21.55
CA ILE A 178 16.08 6.10 -20.50
C ILE A 178 15.38 5.01 -19.67
N PHE A 179 14.81 4.00 -20.33
CA PHE A 179 14.19 2.88 -19.62
C PHE A 179 15.21 2.05 -18.83
N GLU A 180 16.37 1.78 -19.43
CA GLU A 180 17.42 1.01 -18.77
C GLU A 180 17.98 1.72 -17.55
N ASP A 181 18.24 3.03 -17.63
CA ASP A 181 18.66 3.86 -16.49
C ASP A 181 17.57 3.88 -15.41
N TYR A 182 16.30 4.02 -15.80
CA TYR A 182 15.17 3.94 -14.86
C TYR A 182 15.16 2.61 -14.09
N VAL A 183 15.16 1.47 -14.78
CA VAL A 183 15.17 0.13 -14.16
C VAL A 183 16.43 -0.09 -13.33
N TRP A 184 17.58 0.36 -13.83
CA TRP A 184 18.84 0.22 -13.12
C TRP A 184 18.83 1.01 -11.81
N ARG A 185 18.43 2.29 -11.83
CA ARG A 185 18.31 3.14 -10.64
C ARG A 185 17.29 2.64 -9.64
N GLU A 186 16.21 1.96 -10.08
CA GLU A 186 15.27 1.35 -9.15
C GLU A 186 15.94 0.34 -8.20
N ASN A 187 16.99 -0.37 -8.64
CA ASN A 187 17.74 -1.31 -7.80
C ASN A 187 18.58 -0.64 -6.70
N TYR A 188 18.81 0.67 -6.78
CA TYR A 188 19.56 1.42 -5.79
C TYR A 188 18.68 2.42 -5.02
N SER A 189 17.41 2.55 -5.40
CA SER A 189 16.48 3.52 -4.81
C SER A 189 16.23 3.26 -3.32
N VAL A 190 16.50 4.28 -2.49
CA VAL A 190 16.12 4.31 -1.06
C VAL A 190 14.68 4.77 -0.83
N LYS A 191 13.92 5.05 -1.90
CA LYS A 191 12.49 5.39 -1.81
C LYS A 191 11.74 4.23 -1.18
N ARG A 192 10.61 4.56 -0.55
CA ARG A 192 9.77 3.55 0.11
C ARG A 192 9.32 2.45 -0.86
N TYR A 193 8.93 2.78 -2.08
CA TYR A 193 8.48 1.80 -3.09
C TYR A 193 9.32 1.87 -4.37
N ASN A 194 9.69 0.72 -4.95
CA ASN A 194 10.01 0.59 -6.37
C ASN A 194 8.75 0.28 -7.19
N SER A 195 8.87 0.25 -8.53
CA SER A 195 7.74 -0.03 -9.44
C SER A 195 7.02 -1.33 -9.10
N LEU A 196 7.77 -2.40 -8.81
CA LEU A 196 7.19 -3.71 -8.50
C LEU A 196 6.39 -3.68 -7.19
N GLU A 197 6.94 -3.11 -6.13
CA GLU A 197 6.24 -2.94 -4.85
C GLU A 197 4.99 -2.07 -5.02
N ALA A 198 5.08 -0.99 -5.79
CA ALA A 198 3.96 -0.09 -6.07
C ALA A 198 2.80 -0.83 -6.73
N LYS A 199 3.05 -1.63 -7.78
CA LYS A 199 2.04 -2.48 -8.41
C LYS A 199 1.45 -3.48 -7.43
N MET A 200 2.29 -4.09 -6.61
CA MET A 200 1.84 -5.06 -5.62
C MET A 200 0.98 -4.45 -4.51
N CYS A 201 1.20 -3.17 -4.17
CA CYS A 201 0.29 -2.42 -3.29
C CYS A 201 -1.09 -2.23 -3.94
N LEU A 202 -1.15 -1.87 -5.24
CA LEU A 202 -2.41 -1.73 -5.98
C LEU A 202 -3.17 -3.06 -6.08
N ILE A 203 -2.46 -4.16 -6.37
CA ILE A 203 -3.01 -5.52 -6.40
C ILE A 203 -3.55 -5.90 -5.02
N SER A 204 -2.76 -5.67 -3.98
CA SER A 204 -3.13 -6.00 -2.60
C SER A 204 -4.38 -5.25 -2.16
N ALA A 205 -4.51 -3.97 -2.49
CA ALA A 205 -5.71 -3.20 -2.17
C ALA A 205 -6.94 -3.77 -2.87
N SER A 206 -6.83 -4.07 -4.17
CA SER A 206 -7.92 -4.67 -4.94
C SER A 206 -8.36 -6.01 -4.33
N HIS A 207 -7.41 -6.90 -4.00
CA HIS A 207 -7.70 -8.21 -3.43
C HIS A 207 -8.22 -8.17 -1.99
N MET A 208 -7.80 -7.21 -1.17
CA MET A 208 -8.30 -7.09 0.21
C MET A 208 -9.80 -6.84 0.25
N TYR A 209 -10.31 -6.04 -0.68
CA TYR A 209 -11.74 -5.75 -0.74
C TYR A 209 -12.54 -6.80 -1.52
N GLU A 210 -11.98 -7.41 -2.56
CA GLU A 210 -12.66 -8.49 -3.30
C GLU A 210 -12.75 -9.80 -2.49
N TYR A 211 -11.69 -10.15 -1.77
CA TYR A 211 -11.56 -11.47 -1.13
C TYR A 211 -11.49 -11.42 0.41
N GLY A 212 -11.54 -10.23 1.02
CA GLY A 212 -11.56 -10.07 2.47
C GLY A 212 -10.20 -10.30 3.15
N TYR A 213 -9.09 -10.24 2.42
CA TYR A 213 -7.76 -10.26 3.02
C TYR A 213 -7.56 -9.04 3.93
N ARG A 214 -6.92 -9.22 5.09
CA ARG A 214 -6.81 -8.18 6.12
C ARG A 214 -5.46 -7.46 6.17
N LYS A 215 -4.48 -7.86 5.36
CA LYS A 215 -3.13 -7.33 5.46
C LYS A 215 -2.72 -6.66 4.16
N ALA A 216 -2.52 -5.35 4.24
CA ALA A 216 -1.86 -4.57 3.21
C ALA A 216 -0.44 -5.09 2.99
N ARG A 217 -0.07 -5.28 1.73
CA ARG A 217 1.34 -5.48 1.40
C ARG A 217 2.09 -4.20 1.73
N MET A 218 3.19 -4.35 2.46
CA MET A 218 4.11 -3.27 2.80
C MET A 218 5.30 -3.31 1.84
N SER A 219 5.99 -2.18 1.73
CA SER A 219 7.33 -2.13 1.14
C SER A 219 8.26 -3.12 1.85
N TRP A 220 9.20 -3.71 1.11
CA TRP A 220 10.30 -4.49 1.64
C TRP A 220 11.18 -3.70 2.60
N LEU A 221 11.41 -2.41 2.34
CA LEU A 221 12.14 -1.52 3.27
C LEU A 221 11.35 -1.26 4.56
N ASP A 222 10.03 -1.47 4.54
CA ASP A 222 9.17 -1.40 5.72
C ASP A 222 9.11 -2.70 6.53
N ASP A 223 9.65 -3.81 6.01
CA ASP A 223 9.69 -5.08 6.73
C ASP A 223 10.50 -4.93 8.04
N PRO A 224 9.95 -5.32 9.20
CA PRO A 224 10.65 -5.22 10.48
C PRO A 224 12.03 -5.90 10.51
N LYS A 225 12.20 -7.01 9.80
CA LYS A 225 13.49 -7.71 9.69
C LYS A 225 14.49 -6.87 8.90
N VAL A 226 14.06 -6.30 7.76
CA VAL A 226 14.90 -5.43 6.93
C VAL A 226 15.28 -4.17 7.71
N LYS A 227 14.34 -3.54 8.42
CA LYS A 227 14.62 -2.37 9.27
C LYS A 227 15.67 -2.68 10.35
N LYS A 228 15.56 -3.84 10.99
CA LYS A 228 16.55 -4.30 11.98
C LYS A 228 17.93 -4.47 11.33
N THR A 229 18.01 -5.17 10.20
CA THR A 229 19.26 -5.34 9.44
C THR A 229 19.87 -3.99 9.06
N VAL A 230 19.07 -3.07 8.51
CA VAL A 230 19.55 -1.73 8.14
C VAL A 230 20.15 -0.99 9.33
N ALA A 231 19.48 -1.02 10.49
CA ALA A 231 19.95 -0.33 11.70
C ALA A 231 21.24 -0.95 12.29
N GLU A 232 21.35 -2.27 12.28
CA GLU A 232 22.55 -2.97 12.77
C GLU A 232 23.75 -2.69 11.87
N TYR A 233 23.58 -2.85 10.56
CA TYR A 233 24.65 -2.70 9.59
C TYR A 233 25.07 -1.24 9.39
N SER A 234 24.15 -0.27 9.40
CA SER A 234 24.53 1.15 9.27
C SER A 234 25.39 1.60 10.46
N LYS A 235 25.08 1.13 11.67
CA LYS A 235 25.90 1.41 12.85
C LYS A 235 27.29 0.77 12.75
N ALA A 236 27.37 -0.48 12.31
CA ALA A 236 28.63 -1.21 12.19
C ALA A 236 29.53 -0.64 11.08
N TYR A 237 28.96 -0.28 9.93
CA TYR A 237 29.68 0.17 8.75
C TYR A 237 29.85 1.69 8.65
N TYR A 238 29.22 2.47 9.53
CA TYR A 238 29.39 3.93 9.59
C TYR A 238 30.86 4.38 9.55
N PRO A 239 31.78 3.88 10.42
CA PRO A 239 33.16 4.37 10.42
C PRO A 239 33.91 4.03 9.12
N ILE A 240 33.55 2.90 8.52
CA ILE A 240 34.13 2.39 7.27
C ILE A 240 33.71 3.30 6.10
N VAL A 241 32.42 3.61 6.00
CA VAL A 241 31.86 4.50 4.97
C VAL A 241 32.39 5.93 5.12
N GLU A 242 32.41 6.47 6.34
CA GLU A 242 32.98 7.80 6.62
C GLU A 242 34.45 7.89 6.18
N THR A 243 35.26 6.89 6.53
CA THR A 243 36.67 6.84 6.16
C THR A 243 36.86 6.71 4.65
N TYR A 244 36.00 5.93 3.99
CA TYR A 244 36.01 5.79 2.53
C TYR A 244 35.82 7.14 1.84
N ILE A 245 34.79 7.90 2.23
CA ILE A 245 34.49 9.22 1.66
C ILE A 245 35.61 10.21 1.97
N TRP A 246 36.08 10.25 3.22
CA TRP A 246 37.20 11.09 3.64
C TRP A 246 38.43 10.86 2.77
N ASN A 247 38.81 9.60 2.55
CA ASN A 247 39.97 9.24 1.75
C ASN A 247 39.81 9.67 0.29
N ILE A 248 38.61 9.57 -0.29
CA ILE A 248 38.36 10.08 -1.65
C ILE A 248 38.58 11.60 -1.69
N MET A 249 38.02 12.33 -0.73
CA MET A 249 38.16 13.80 -0.68
C MET A 249 39.61 14.23 -0.50
N MET A 250 40.34 13.60 0.43
CA MET A 250 41.74 13.91 0.68
C MET A 250 42.64 13.55 -0.50
N LYS A 251 42.45 12.37 -1.11
CA LYS A 251 43.23 11.95 -2.28
C LYS A 251 43.04 12.87 -3.48
N LYS A 252 41.83 13.39 -3.67
CA LYS A 252 41.51 14.36 -4.73
C LYS A 252 41.85 15.80 -4.33
N ASN A 253 42.28 16.03 -3.09
CA ASN A 253 42.54 17.36 -2.51
C ASN A 253 41.33 18.32 -2.66
N ILE A 254 40.11 17.82 -2.46
CA ILE A 254 38.87 18.59 -2.56
C ILE A 254 38.25 18.81 -1.18
N ARG A 255 37.68 19.99 -0.96
CA ARG A 255 36.92 20.31 0.26
C ARG A 255 35.42 20.08 0.13
N PHE A 256 34.93 19.98 -1.10
CA PHE A 256 33.52 19.82 -1.44
C PHE A 256 33.38 18.71 -2.47
N MET A 257 32.39 17.84 -2.29
CA MET A 257 32.03 16.79 -3.24
C MET A 257 30.52 16.77 -3.41
N ASP A 258 30.09 17.01 -4.65
CA ASP A 258 28.76 16.72 -5.15
C ASP A 258 28.90 15.54 -6.13
N ASN A 259 28.43 14.37 -5.71
CA ASN A 259 28.41 13.18 -6.53
C ASN A 259 27.07 12.45 -6.33
N PRO A 260 26.13 12.57 -7.28
CA PRO A 260 24.79 12.01 -7.14
C PRO A 260 24.77 10.48 -7.16
N ASP A 261 25.84 9.83 -7.63
CA ASP A 261 25.93 8.36 -7.73
C ASP A 261 26.90 7.76 -6.67
N LEU A 262 27.31 8.55 -5.66
CA LEU A 262 28.25 8.07 -4.61
C LEU A 262 27.65 6.95 -3.75
N ASP A 263 26.35 7.00 -3.48
CA ASP A 263 25.63 5.94 -2.77
C ASP A 263 25.68 4.61 -3.55
N ILE A 264 25.53 4.67 -4.87
CA ILE A 264 25.67 3.53 -5.79
C ILE A 264 27.10 3.00 -5.76
N GLU A 265 28.12 3.86 -5.88
CA GLU A 265 29.53 3.46 -5.86
C GLU A 265 29.90 2.72 -4.56
N ILE A 266 29.48 3.27 -3.42
CA ILE A 266 29.74 2.66 -2.11
C ILE A 266 28.92 1.38 -1.94
N THR A 267 27.68 1.35 -2.43
CA THR A 267 26.85 0.14 -2.42
C THR A 267 27.51 -1.01 -3.18
N ASP A 268 27.95 -0.75 -4.41
CA ASP A 268 28.64 -1.75 -5.23
C ASP A 268 29.99 -2.16 -4.62
N TRP A 269 30.69 -1.24 -3.95
CA TRP A 269 31.90 -1.56 -3.19
C TRP A 269 31.60 -2.49 -2.01
N LEU A 270 30.57 -2.22 -1.22
CA LEU A 270 30.15 -3.08 -0.10
C LEU A 270 29.69 -4.46 -0.57
N LEU A 271 28.99 -4.54 -1.70
CA LEU A 271 28.53 -5.79 -2.31
C LEU A 271 29.66 -6.72 -2.78
N LYS A 272 30.91 -6.25 -2.81
CA LYS A 272 32.08 -7.13 -3.04
C LYS A 272 32.31 -8.08 -1.86
N ASN A 273 31.90 -7.69 -0.64
CA ASN A 273 31.99 -8.51 0.56
C ASN A 273 30.85 -9.54 0.60
N ASP A 274 31.19 -10.79 0.90
CA ASP A 274 30.25 -11.92 0.94
C ASP A 274 29.13 -11.75 1.98
N GLU A 275 29.35 -10.96 3.03
CA GLU A 275 28.32 -10.62 4.00
C GLU A 275 27.15 -9.86 3.34
N PHE A 276 27.46 -8.83 2.54
CA PHE A 276 26.44 -8.05 1.84
C PHE A 276 25.81 -8.81 0.68
N LYS A 277 26.53 -9.73 0.03
CA LYS A 277 25.94 -10.63 -0.98
C LYS A 277 24.87 -11.54 -0.39
N LYS A 278 24.98 -11.92 0.89
CA LYS A 278 23.94 -12.72 1.58
C LYS A 278 22.69 -11.91 1.87
N ILE A 279 22.82 -10.59 2.02
CA ILE A 279 21.71 -9.65 2.18
C ILE A 279 21.05 -9.39 0.82
N ALA A 280 21.85 -9.09 -0.20
CA ALA A 280 21.38 -8.77 -1.55
C ALA A 280 21.32 -10.01 -2.45
N LYS A 281 20.30 -10.86 -2.26
CA LYS A 281 20.17 -12.12 -3.02
C LYS A 281 19.61 -11.90 -4.42
N PHE A 282 18.72 -10.94 -4.55
CA PHE A 282 18.12 -10.52 -5.81
C PHE A 282 18.60 -9.10 -6.20
N PRO A 283 18.52 -8.71 -7.48
CA PRO A 283 18.90 -7.37 -7.92
C PRO A 283 18.24 -6.25 -7.12
N ASP A 284 16.94 -6.36 -6.85
CA ASP A 284 16.16 -5.39 -6.07
C ASP A 284 16.60 -5.29 -4.59
N ASP A 285 17.20 -6.36 -4.04
CA ASP A 285 17.68 -6.36 -2.65
C ASP A 285 18.91 -5.44 -2.46
N LYS A 286 19.56 -5.01 -3.55
CA LYS A 286 20.61 -3.98 -3.51
C LYS A 286 20.13 -2.70 -2.84
N ARG A 287 18.82 -2.39 -2.90
CA ARG A 287 18.20 -1.26 -2.20
C ARG A 287 18.37 -1.32 -0.69
N ILE A 288 18.44 -2.53 -0.11
CA ILE A 288 18.69 -2.70 1.33
C ILE A 288 20.10 -2.22 1.67
N VAL A 289 21.08 -2.57 0.84
CA VAL A 289 22.48 -2.14 1.03
C VAL A 289 22.62 -0.65 0.75
N CYS A 290 21.98 -0.13 -0.30
CA CYS A 290 21.93 1.31 -0.55
C CYS A 290 21.29 2.07 0.62
N LYS A 291 20.22 1.53 1.21
CA LYS A 291 19.59 2.12 2.40
C LYS A 291 20.55 2.14 3.60
N ILE A 292 21.37 1.10 3.80
CA ILE A 292 22.43 1.08 4.82
C ILE A 292 23.43 2.23 4.58
N VAL A 293 23.91 2.39 3.34
CA VAL A 293 24.84 3.47 2.96
C VAL A 293 24.21 4.85 3.21
N HIS A 294 22.96 5.03 2.82
CA HIS A 294 22.24 6.28 3.04
C HIS A 294 22.07 6.62 4.53
N GLU A 295 21.76 5.63 5.39
CA GLU A 295 21.73 5.86 6.84
C GLU A 295 23.11 6.24 7.39
N CYS A 296 24.20 5.68 6.85
CA CYS A 296 25.55 6.12 7.18
C CYS A 296 25.78 7.60 6.80
N PHE A 297 25.28 8.06 5.65
CA PHE A 297 25.40 9.47 5.24
C PHE A 297 24.64 10.40 6.20
N LEU A 298 23.41 10.01 6.59
CA LEU A 298 22.64 10.75 7.59
C LEU A 298 23.36 10.80 8.95
N MET A 299 24.04 9.72 9.32
CA MET A 299 24.87 9.70 10.52
C MET A 299 26.07 10.64 10.40
N ILE A 300 26.75 10.69 9.24
CA ILE A 300 27.87 11.64 8.99
C ILE A 300 27.39 13.07 9.24
N GLY A 301 26.25 13.46 8.66
CA GLY A 301 25.67 14.79 8.86
C GLY A 301 25.38 15.13 10.32
N ARG A 302 25.09 14.14 11.18
CA ARG A 302 24.74 14.34 12.59
C ARG A 302 25.93 14.32 13.56
N LYS A 303 26.93 13.47 13.31
CA LYS A 303 27.96 13.17 14.33
C LYS A 303 29.40 13.13 13.84
N SER A 304 29.67 13.23 12.53
CA SER A 304 31.05 13.22 12.05
C SER A 304 31.80 14.48 12.49
N GLU A 305 33.02 14.32 12.99
CA GLU A 305 33.92 15.43 13.31
C GLU A 305 34.70 15.95 12.09
N ARG A 306 34.78 15.14 11.01
CA ARG A 306 35.63 15.41 9.84
C ARG A 306 34.84 15.86 8.62
N LEU A 307 33.61 15.36 8.49
CA LEU A 307 32.76 15.58 7.33
C LEU A 307 31.42 16.19 7.76
N SER A 308 30.84 16.96 6.86
CA SER A 308 29.44 17.39 6.88
C SER A 308 28.72 16.78 5.69
N TYR A 309 27.43 16.45 5.87
CA TYR A 309 26.57 15.92 4.81
C TYR A 309 25.23 16.66 4.79
N CYS A 310 24.86 17.21 3.64
CA CYS A 310 23.63 17.96 3.45
C CYS A 310 23.18 17.81 1.99
N TRP A 311 21.91 17.45 1.71
CA TRP A 311 21.35 17.41 0.35
C TRP A 311 22.22 16.71 -0.71
N SER A 312 22.77 15.53 -0.39
CA SER A 312 23.68 14.76 -1.27
C SER A 312 25.09 15.34 -1.44
N GLU A 313 25.44 16.39 -0.71
CA GLU A 313 26.74 17.04 -0.76
C GLU A 313 27.57 16.71 0.48
N PHE A 314 28.87 16.47 0.28
CA PHE A 314 29.86 16.29 1.35
C PHE A 314 30.83 17.47 1.42
N THR A 315 31.09 17.95 2.63
CA THR A 315 32.06 19.01 2.89
C THR A 315 33.02 18.62 4.01
N VAL A 316 34.32 18.93 3.84
CA VAL A 316 35.35 18.77 4.87
C VAL A 316 35.19 19.87 5.92
N LYS A 317 35.20 19.49 7.20
CA LYS A 317 35.15 20.43 8.33
C LYS A 317 36.49 21.05 8.65
#